data_AF-A0A968T6A3-F1
#
_entry.id   AF-A0A968T6A3-F1
#
_cell.length_a   1.000
_cell.length_b   1.000
_cell.length_c   1.000
_cell.angle_alpha   90.00
_cell.angle_beta   90.00
_cell.angle_gamma   90.00
#
_symmetry.space_group_name_H-M   'P 1'
#
loop_
_entity.id
_entity.type
_entity.pdbx_description
1 polymer ?
#
loop_
_entity_poly.entity_id
_entity_poly.type
_entity_poly.pdbx_seq_one_letter_code
_entity_poly.pdbx_strand_id
1 'polypeptide(L)' 'MSKDTFRLLHEVGKESSRYAIGNLYTTKGVYRISFLIKTVNNVPLIDQLRIEEENG' A
#
# COMPACT_ATOMS: atom_id res chain seq x y z
N MET A 1 20.74 -6.87 12.12
CA MET A 1 19.45 -7.22 11.49
C MET A 1 19.05 -6.05 10.61
N SER A 2 18.96 -6.21 9.29
CA SER A 2 18.42 -5.15 8.43
C SER A 2 16.92 -5.07 8.67
N LYS A 3 16.42 -3.88 9.00
CA LYS A 3 15.02 -3.64 9.30
C LYS A 3 14.25 -3.50 7.98
N ASP A 4 13.29 -4.40 7.75
CA ASP A 4 12.36 -4.24 6.64
C ASP A 4 11.66 -2.88 6.77
N THR A 5 11.56 -2.15 5.66
CA THR A 5 11.13 -0.75 5.65
C THR A 5 10.03 -0.55 4.63
N PHE A 6 8.92 0.06 5.04
CA PHE A 6 7.87 0.49 4.14
C PHE A 6 7.98 2.00 3.87
N ARG A 7 7.92 2.39 2.60
CA ARG A 7 7.88 3.80 2.17
C ARG A 7 6.66 4.05 1.30
N LEU A 8 5.75 4.90 1.79
CA LEU A 8 4.64 5.41 0.99
C LEU A 8 5.18 6.32 -0.13
N LEU A 9 4.70 6.09 -1.35
CA LEU A 9 5.09 6.86 -2.54
C LEU A 9 3.95 7.77 -3.01
N HIS A 10 2.73 7.25 -3.04
CA HIS A 10 1.56 7.98 -3.51
C HIS A 10 0.35 7.68 -2.65
N GLU A 11 -0.43 8.72 -2.35
CA GLU A 11 -1.77 8.61 -1.80
C GLU A 11 -2.68 9.51 -2.65
N VAL A 12 -3.75 8.93 -3.20
CA VAL A 12 -4.66 9.63 -4.11
C VAL A 12 -6.09 9.19 -3.82
N GLY A 13 -7.06 10.11 -3.86
CA GLY A 13 -8.47 9.75 -3.80
C GLY A 13 -9.36 10.80 -3.13
N LYS A 14 -10.65 10.47 -3.03
CA LYS A 14 -11.68 11.25 -2.32
C LYS A 14 -12.13 10.45 -1.09
N GLU A 15 -12.86 11.08 -0.16
CA GLU A 15 -13.21 10.47 1.14
C GLU A 15 -13.83 9.06 1.05
N SER A 16 -14.60 8.77 0.00
CA SER A 16 -15.27 7.48 -0.20
C SER A 16 -14.39 6.39 -0.81
N SER A 17 -13.28 6.73 -1.46
CA SER A 17 -12.35 5.78 -2.09
C SER A 17 -10.95 6.39 -2.18
N ARG A 18 -10.01 5.81 -1.44
CA ARG A 18 -8.59 6.20 -1.41
C ARG A 18 -7.71 5.07 -1.92
N TYR A 19 -6.62 5.42 -2.57
CA TYR A 19 -5.61 4.50 -3.04
C TYR A 19 -4.25 4.92 -2.52
N ALA A 20 -3.50 3.95 -1.97
CA ALA A 20 -2.16 4.18 -1.44
C ALA A 20 -1.18 3.18 -2.06
N ILE A 21 -0.05 3.68 -2.56
CA ILE A 21 1.04 2.87 -3.12
C ILE A 21 2.31 3.15 -2.34
N GLY A 22 3.01 2.09 -1.95
CA GLY A 22 4.35 2.21 -1.37
C GLY A 22 5.24 1.02 -1.72
N ASN A 23 6.52 1.17 -1.45
CA ASN A 23 7.49 0.08 -1.57
C ASN A 23 7.80 -0.50 -0.19
N LEU A 24 7.76 -1.82 -0.09
CA LEU A 24 8.26 -2.60 1.03
C LEU A 24 9.64 -3.14 0.66
N TYR A 25 10.67 -2.57 1.28
CA TYR A 25 12.05 -3.03 1.18
C TYR A 25 12.29 -4.13 2.19
N THR A 26 12.67 -5.31 1.71
CA THR A 26 12.97 -6.47 2.56
C THR A 26 14.33 -7.05 2.22
N THR A 27 14.81 -7.97 3.07
CA THR A 27 15.99 -8.80 2.76
C THR A 27 15.81 -9.70 1.52
N LYS A 28 14.58 -9.95 1.08
CA LYS A 28 14.25 -10.85 -0.03
C LYS A 28 13.97 -10.14 -1.35
N GLY A 29 13.90 -8.80 -1.32
CA GLY A 29 13.56 -7.99 -2.49
C GLY A 29 12.73 -6.76 -2.12
N VAL A 30 12.36 -5.99 -3.14
CA VAL A 30 11.48 -4.84 -3.02
C VAL A 30 10.13 -5.17 -3.63
N TYR A 31 9.07 -4.90 -2.88
CA TYR A 31 7.71 -5.18 -3.28
C TYR A 31 6.91 -3.88 -3.37
N ARG A 32 6.18 -3.69 -4.46
CA ARG A 32 5.15 -2.67 -4.55
C ARG A 32 3.91 -3.15 -3.81
N ILE A 33 3.48 -2.39 -2.82
CA ILE A 33 2.28 -2.61 -2.03
C ILE A 33 1.25 -1.56 -2.45
N SER A 34 0.07 -2.03 -2.82
CA SER A 34 -1.06 -1.19 -3.23
C SER A 34 -2.27 -1.49 -2.35
N PHE A 35 -2.84 -0.45 -1.76
CA PHE A 35 -4.06 -0.52 -0.96
C PHE A 35 -5.19 0.22 -1.67
N LEU A 36 -6.33 -0.43 -1.86
CA LEU A 36 -7.61 0.24 -2.07
C LEU A 36 -8.31 0.36 -0.72
N ILE A 37 -8.62 1.58 -0.33
CA ILE A 37 -9.31 1.90 0.92
C ILE A 37 -10.71 2.39 0.59
N LYS A 38 -11.71 1.75 1.19
CA LYS A 38 -13.12 2.15 1.13
C LYS A 38 -13.56 2.66 2.50
N THR A 39 -14.25 3.80 2.52
CA THR A 39 -14.83 4.32 3.77
C THR A 39 -16.26 3.81 3.90
N VAL A 40 -16.55 3.08 4.99
CA VAL A 40 -17.90 2.57 5.32
C VAL A 40 -18.26 3.09 6.70
N ASN A 41 -19.39 3.79 6.84
CA ASN A 41 -19.80 4.41 8.11
C ASN A 41 -18.69 5.27 8.75
N ASN A 42 -17.99 6.06 7.94
CA ASN A 42 -16.84 6.89 8.33
C ASN A 42 -15.60 6.11 8.84
N VAL A 43 -15.56 4.79 8.66
CA VAL A 43 -14.40 3.96 8.98
C VAL A 43 -13.66 3.59 7.70
N PRO A 44 -12.38 3.95 7.53
CA PRO A 44 -11.58 3.51 6.40
C PRO A 44 -11.20 2.03 6.57
N LEU A 45 -11.54 1.22 5.57
CA LEU A 45 -11.26 -0.22 5.52
C LEU A 45 -10.43 -0.55 4.28
N ILE A 46 -9.54 -1.54 4.40
CA ILE A 46 -8.85 -2.10 3.24
C ILE A 46 -9.84 -2.95 2.46
N ASP A 47 -10.21 -2.47 1.27
CA ASP A 47 -11.07 -3.18 0.32
C ASP A 47 -10.23 -4.13 -0.55
N GLN A 48 -9.00 -3.72 -0.89
CA GLN A 48 -8.06 -4.54 -1.64
C GLN A 48 -6.61 -4.31 -1.18
N LEU A 49 -5.86 -5.41 -1.10
CA LEU A 49 -4.41 -5.41 -0.93
C LEU A 49 -3.78 -6.16 -2.12
N ARG A 50 -2.85 -5.52 -2.80
CA ARG A 50 -2.03 -6.13 -3.85
C ARG A 50 -0.55 -5.98 -3.49
N ILE A 51 0.20 -7.06 -3.67
CA ILE A 51 1.64 -7.13 -3.45
C ILE A 51 2.26 -7.66 -4.74
N GLU A 52 3.24 -6.94 -5.26
CA GLU A 52 3.95 -7.28 -6.49
C GLU A 52 5.44 -7.08 -6.27
N GLU A 53 6.29 -7.84 -6.95
CA GLU A 53 7.69 -7.46 -7.04
C GLU A 53 7.81 -6.14 -7.80
N GLU A 54 8.66 -5.21 -7.33
CA GLU A 54 8.78 -3.89 -7.96
C GLU A 54 9.22 -3.95 -9.44
N ASN A 55 9.84 -5.08 -9.84
CA ASN A 55 10.41 -5.32 -11.17
C ASN A 55 9.66 -6.38 -12.00
N GLY A 56 8.33 -6.40 -11.95
CA GLY A 56 7.52 -7.10 -12.97
C GLY A 56 7.57 -6.40 -14.32
#